data_AF-A0A183B5T0-F1
#
_entry.id   AF-A0A183B5T0-F1
#
_cell.length_a   1.000
_cell.length_b   1.000
_cell.length_c   1.000
_cell.angle_alpha   90.00
_cell.angle_beta   90.00
_cell.angle_gamma   90.00
#
_symmetry.space_group_name_H-M   'P 1'
#
loop_
_entity.id
_entity.type
_entity.pdbx_description
1 polymer ?
#
loop_
_entity_poly.entity_id
_entity_poly.type
_entity_poly.pdbx_seq_one_letter_code
_entity_poly.pdbx_strand_id
1 'polypeptide(L)'
;MDGVAMGSPLGPLLADIFVAKLERSKLSQTIEGLAHYSRYMDDIFCVTDRKHDIQQILNLFNEEHPSLEFTVKVETNDILAFLDAAVSRKELTYRSTERKHQVDNIPTSIVSFL
;
A
#
# COMPACT_ATOMS: atom_id res chain seq x y z
N MET A 1 3.27 -29.72 6.85
CA MET A 1 2.58 -29.01 7.94
C MET A 1 3.64 -28.27 8.73
N ASP A 2 4.22 -27.23 8.13
CA ASP A 2 5.12 -26.31 8.84
C ASP A 2 4.34 -25.02 9.06
N GLY A 3 3.47 -25.06 10.07
CA GLY A 3 2.97 -23.83 10.67
C GLY A 3 4.13 -23.22 11.41
N VAL A 4 4.70 -22.13 10.88
CA VAL A 4 5.60 -21.26 11.64
C VAL A 4 4.86 -20.91 12.92
N ALA A 5 5.41 -21.34 14.05
CA ALA A 5 4.91 -20.94 15.35
C ALA A 5 4.88 -19.40 15.40
N MET A 6 3.70 -18.83 15.64
CA MET A 6 3.45 -17.40 15.91
C MET A 6 4.11 -16.96 17.24
N GLY A 7 5.39 -17.28 17.41
CA GLY A 7 6.18 -17.12 18.64
C GLY A 7 7.68 -17.10 18.39
N SER A 8 8.14 -17.26 17.15
CA SER A 8 9.53 -16.94 16.80
C SER A 8 9.67 -15.42 16.62
N PRO A 9 10.50 -14.72 17.42
CA PRO A 9 10.72 -13.28 17.27
C PRO A 9 11.37 -12.91 15.92
N LEU A 10 11.77 -13.90 15.12
CA LEU A 10 12.43 -13.72 13.84
C LEU A 10 11.45 -13.57 12.66
N GLY A 11 10.20 -14.04 12.76
CA GLY A 11 9.23 -13.97 11.66
C GLY A 11 8.97 -12.52 11.22
N PRO A 12 8.50 -11.65 12.12
CA PRO A 12 8.26 -10.24 11.83
C PRO A 12 9.53 -9.49 11.41
N LEU A 13 10.68 -9.81 12.02
CA LEU A 13 11.96 -9.19 11.66
C LEU A 13 12.39 -9.55 10.23
N LEU A 14 12.22 -10.82 9.84
CA LEU A 14 12.53 -11.25 8.48
C LEU A 14 11.58 -10.60 7.48
N ALA A 15 10.27 -10.56 7.76
CA ALA A 15 9.30 -9.86 6.92
C ALA A 15 9.66 -8.39 6.70
N ASP A 16 10.03 -7.67 7.77
CA ASP A 16 10.48 -6.27 7.70
C ASP A 16 11.74 -6.10 6.83
N ILE A 17 12.72 -6.99 6.98
CA ILE A 17 13.94 -6.97 6.14
C ILE A 17 13.61 -7.27 4.67
N PHE A 18 12.70 -8.19 4.39
CA PHE A 18 12.30 -8.57 3.03
C PHE A 18 11.58 -7.42 2.32
N VAL A 19 10.60 -6.81 2.99
CA VAL A 19 9.88 -5.64 2.46
C VAL A 19 10.85 -4.49 2.21
N ALA A 20 11.75 -4.20 3.15
CA ALA A 20 12.77 -3.16 2.96
C ALA A 20 13.72 -3.43 1.77
N LYS A 21 14.03 -4.70 1.48
CA LYS A 21 14.85 -5.07 0.32
C LYS A 21 14.08 -4.88 -1.00
N LEU A 22 12.80 -5.22 -1.03
CA LEU A 22 11.92 -5.01 -2.18
C LEU A 22 11.75 -3.55 -2.55
N GLU A 23 11.48 -2.72 -1.53
CA GLU A 23 11.36 -1.27 -1.66
C GLU A 23 12.59 -0.65 -2.32
N ARG A 24 13.78 -1.11 -1.93
CA ARG A 24 15.06 -0.61 -2.46
C ARG A 24 15.45 -1.20 -3.81
N SER A 25 14.70 -2.18 -4.32
CA SER A 25 15.01 -2.87 -5.57
C SER A 25 13.84 -2.79 -6.55
N LYS A 26 13.04 -3.86 -6.65
CA LYS A 26 11.99 -4.03 -7.65
C LYS A 26 10.89 -2.98 -7.56
N LEU A 27 10.62 -2.48 -6.35
CA LEU A 27 9.53 -1.52 -6.12
C LEU A 27 9.97 -0.07 -6.05
N SER A 28 11.28 0.22 -6.12
CA SER A 28 11.80 1.59 -5.99
C SER A 28 11.12 2.59 -6.92
N GLN A 29 11.11 2.28 -8.23
CA GLN A 29 10.47 3.12 -9.25
C GLN A 29 8.95 3.18 -9.10
N THR A 30 8.33 2.07 -8.69
CA THR A 30 6.88 2.04 -8.47
C THR A 30 6.51 2.93 -7.29
N ILE A 31 7.24 2.85 -6.18
CA ILE A 31 7.02 3.65 -4.97
C ILE A 31 7.19 5.14 -5.25
N GLU A 32 8.19 5.52 -6.05
CA GLU A 32 8.39 6.91 -6.49
C GLU A 32 7.20 7.45 -7.31
N GLY A 33 6.46 6.57 -8.00
CA GLY A 33 5.27 6.92 -8.76
C GLY A 33 3.98 7.00 -7.93
N LEU A 34 4.00 6.52 -6.67
CA LEU A 34 2.84 6.55 -5.79
C LEU A 34 2.62 7.98 -5.25
N ALA A 35 1.35 8.36 -5.10
CA ALA A 35 1.00 9.62 -4.46
C ALA A 35 1.35 9.60 -2.95
N HIS A 36 1.29 8.41 -2.34
CA HIS A 36 1.72 8.19 -0.97
C HIS A 36 2.14 6.74 -0.75
N TYR A 37 3.15 6.54 0.08
CA TYR A 37 3.61 5.23 0.52
C TYR A 37 4.01 5.31 2.01
N SER A 38 3.54 4.36 2.81
CA SER A 38 3.87 4.21 4.21
C SER A 38 3.81 2.73 4.58
N ARG A 39 4.53 2.34 5.63
CA ARG A 39 4.55 0.96 6.11
C ARG A 39 4.64 0.89 7.63
N TYR A 40 4.04 -0.14 8.18
CA TYR A 40 4.12 -0.52 9.59
C TYR A 40 4.51 -2.00 9.66
N MET A 41 5.80 -2.28 9.91
CA MET A 41 6.35 -3.64 9.78
C MET A 41 6.07 -4.23 8.39
N ASP A 42 5.25 -5.27 8.34
CA ASP A 42 4.77 -6.00 7.16
C ASP A 42 3.53 -5.36 6.51
N ASP A 43 2.78 -4.54 7.23
CA ASP A 43 1.61 -3.81 6.70
C ASP A 43 2.04 -2.61 5.84
N ILE A 44 1.60 -2.59 4.59
CA ILE A 44 1.90 -1.49 3.66
C ILE A 44 0.63 -0.73 3.34
N PHE A 45 0.73 0.59 3.35
CA PHE A 45 -0.32 1.52 2.97
C PHE A 45 0.16 2.41 1.83
N CYS A 46 -0.60 2.49 0.75
CA CYS A 46 -0.28 3.41 -0.33
C CYS A 46 -1.51 4.03 -0.98
N VAL A 47 -1.26 5.19 -1.61
CA VAL A 47 -2.22 5.86 -2.48
C VAL A 47 -1.63 5.88 -3.86
N THR A 48 -2.33 5.29 -4.82
CA THR A 48 -1.88 5.15 -6.19
C THR A 48 -2.90 5.72 -7.16
N ASP A 49 -2.48 6.16 -8.35
CA ASP A 49 -3.42 6.48 -9.41
C ASP A 49 -3.87 5.21 -10.15
N ARG A 50 -4.93 5.30 -10.95
CA ARG A 50 -5.38 4.15 -11.78
C ARG A 50 -4.35 3.65 -12.81
N LYS A 51 -3.20 4.32 -12.98
CA LYS A 51 -2.18 3.91 -13.97
C LYS A 51 -1.28 2.82 -13.43
N HIS A 52 -1.13 2.70 -12.12
CA HIS A 52 -0.32 1.64 -11.54
C HIS A 52 -1.14 0.35 -11.45
N ASP A 53 -0.59 -0.72 -12.00
CA ASP A 53 -1.19 -2.04 -11.90
C ASP A 53 -0.96 -2.60 -10.48
N ILE A 54 -1.97 -2.47 -9.63
CA ILE A 54 -1.97 -2.97 -8.26
C ILE A 54 -1.66 -4.49 -8.23
N GLN A 55 -2.12 -5.24 -9.23
CA GLN A 55 -1.85 -6.68 -9.31
C GLN A 55 -0.38 -6.95 -9.68
N GLN A 56 0.21 -6.12 -10.53
CA GLN A 56 1.64 -6.20 -10.80
C GLN A 56 2.47 -5.96 -9.54
N ILE A 57 2.11 -4.95 -8.74
CA ILE A 57 2.77 -4.67 -7.46
C ILE A 57 2.63 -5.86 -6.50
N LEU A 58 1.42 -6.41 -6.37
CA LEU A 58 1.16 -7.61 -5.57
C LEU A 58 2.02 -8.81 -6.01
N ASN A 59 2.11 -9.05 -7.32
CA ASN A 59 2.91 -10.13 -7.86
C ASN A 59 4.39 -9.94 -7.54
N LEU A 60 4.92 -8.71 -7.63
CA LEU A 60 6.31 -8.43 -7.24
C LEU A 60 6.59 -8.72 -5.77
N PHE A 61 5.63 -8.45 -4.88
CA PHE A 61 5.72 -8.83 -3.47
C PHE A 61 5.73 -10.36 -3.28
N ASN A 62 4.83 -11.07 -3.96
CA ASN A 62 4.70 -12.52 -3.87
C ASN A 62 5.82 -13.31 -4.57
N GLU A 63 6.51 -12.70 -5.53
CA GLU A 63 7.63 -13.33 -6.26
C GLU A 63 8.92 -13.45 -5.43
N GLU A 64 9.06 -12.71 -4.32
CA GLU A 64 10.31 -12.72 -3.56
C GLU A 64 10.55 -14.00 -2.79
N HIS A 65 9.51 -14.57 -2.19
CA HIS A 65 9.67 -15.76 -1.37
C HIS A 65 8.40 -16.62 -1.35
N PRO A 66 8.48 -17.93 -1.65
CA PRO A 66 7.33 -18.83 -1.68
C PRO A 66 6.56 -18.97 -0.36
N SER A 67 7.15 -18.52 0.75
CA SER A 67 6.53 -18.56 2.08
C SER A 67 5.95 -17.21 2.53
N LEU A 68 6.08 -16.16 1.71
CA LEU A 68 5.45 -14.86 1.94
C LEU A 68 4.30 -14.72 0.93
N GLU A 69 3.08 -14.71 1.44
CA GLU A 69 1.89 -14.49 0.63
C GLU A 69 1.28 -13.16 1.06
N PHE A 70 1.59 -12.11 0.30
CA PHE A 70 0.95 -10.83 0.38
C PHE A 70 -0.42 -10.88 -0.28
N THR A 71 -1.36 -10.20 0.34
CA THR A 71 -2.71 -9.94 -0.13
C THR A 71 -2.91 -8.45 -0.31
N VAL A 72 -3.80 -8.07 -1.22
CA VAL A 72 -4.10 -6.65 -1.46
C VAL A 72 -5.54 -6.34 -1.11
N LYS A 73 -5.74 -5.22 -0.42
CA LYS A 73 -7.06 -4.63 -0.19
C LYS A 73 -7.11 -3.27 -0.86
N VAL A 74 -8.12 -3.09 -1.68
CA VAL A 74 -8.45 -1.79 -2.28
C VAL A 74 -9.65 -1.23 -1.53
N GLU A 75 -9.67 0.08 -1.32
CA GLU A 75 -10.79 0.72 -0.63
C GLU A 75 -12.14 0.38 -1.28
N THR A 76 -13.20 0.42 -0.49
CA THR A 76 -14.57 0.23 -0.95
C THR A 76 -15.42 1.34 -0.34
N ASN A 77 -16.19 2.06 -1.16
CA ASN A 77 -16.96 3.23 -0.75
C ASN A 77 -16.08 4.30 -0.06
N ASP A 78 -14.91 4.60 -0.63
CA ASP A 78 -13.93 5.58 -0.12
C ASP A 78 -13.37 5.30 1.29
N ILE A 79 -13.51 4.05 1.75
CA ILE A 79 -13.05 3.58 3.06
C ILE A 79 -12.16 2.36 2.88
N LEU A 80 -11.00 2.36 3.53
CA LEU A 80 -10.09 1.23 3.66
C LEU A 80 -9.87 0.91 5.14
N ALA A 81 -10.04 -0.35 5.53
CA ALA A 81 -9.59 -0.82 6.84
C ALA A 81 -8.09 -1.10 6.80
N PHE A 82 -7.33 -0.43 7.67
CA PHE A 82 -5.87 -0.57 7.79
C PHE A 82 -5.47 -0.63 9.27
N LEU A 83 -4.79 -1.70 9.67
CA LEU A 83 -4.57 -2.04 11.10
C LEU A 83 -5.93 -2.04 11.85
N ASP A 84 -6.00 -1.37 13.00
CA ASP A 84 -7.22 -1.17 13.79
C ASP A 84 -7.95 0.14 13.45
N ALA A 85 -7.68 0.75 12.29
CA ALA A 85 -8.24 2.03 11.88
C ALA A 85 -9.00 1.95 10.54
N ALA A 86 -10.04 2.77 10.42
CA ALA A 86 -10.70 3.05 9.15
C ALA A 86 -10.10 4.32 8.53
N VAL A 87 -9.53 4.19 7.33
CA VAL A 87 -8.95 5.29 6.56
C VAL A 87 -9.97 5.70 5.50
N SER A 88 -10.32 6.98 5.48
CA SER A 88 -11.23 7.55 4.47
C SER A 88 -10.67 8.86 3.92
N ARG A 89 -10.98 9.15 2.65
CA ARG A 89 -10.62 10.44 2.06
C ARG A 89 -11.50 11.54 2.62
N LYS A 90 -10.89 12.64 3.03
CA LYS A 90 -11.62 13.87 3.31
C LYS A 90 -11.65 14.69 2.03
N GLU A 91 -12.82 14.88 1.45
CA GLU A 91 -12.98 15.85 0.37
C GLU A 91 -12.63 17.23 0.93
N LEU A 92 -11.54 17.83 0.46
CA LEU A 92 -11.23 19.22 0.78
C LEU A 92 -12.20 20.08 -0.01
N THR A 93 -13.36 20.40 0.59
CA THR A 93 -14.26 21.40 0.03
C THR A 93 -13.58 22.77 0.16
N TYR A 94 -12.80 23.15 -0.85
CA TYR A 94 -12.31 24.51 -0.96
C TYR A 94 -13.50 25.43 -1.28
N ARG A 95 -14.11 26.04 -0.26
CA ARG A 95 -14.98 27.21 -0.45
C ARG A 95 -14.11 28.42 -0.78
N SER A 96 -13.66 28.52 -2.03
CA SER A 96 -13.11 29.77 -2.56
C SER A 96 -14.21 30.53 -3.31
N THR A 97 -14.60 31.69 -2.79
CA THR A 97 -15.10 32.77 -3.64
C THR A 97 -13.90 33.31 -4.43
N GLU A 98 -13.80 32.92 -5.70
CA GLU A 98 -12.94 33.45 -6.77
C GLU A 98 -11.97 32.43 -7.42
N ARG A 99 -12.18 32.34 -8.75
CA ARG A 99 -11.43 31.78 -9.88
C ARG A 99 -10.76 30.39 -9.71
N LYS A 100 -11.45 29.43 -10.32
CA LYS A 100 -11.09 28.03 -10.56
C LYS A 100 -9.71 27.87 -11.21
N HIS A 101 -8.78 27.28 -10.46
CA HIS A 101 -7.80 26.38 -11.05
C HIS A 101 -8.21 24.98 -10.59
N GLN A 102 -8.84 24.23 -11.50
CA GLN A 102 -9.23 22.85 -11.26
C GLN A 102 -7.95 22.02 -11.36
N VAL A 103 -7.35 21.69 -10.22
CA VAL A 103 -6.31 20.66 -10.15
C VAL A 103 -6.97 19.38 -10.67
N ASP A 104 -6.38 18.76 -11.68
CA ASP A 104 -6.92 17.57 -12.31
C ASP A 104 -7.27 16.53 -11.23
N ASN A 105 -8.56 16.19 -11.13
CA ASN A 105 -9.04 15.13 -10.24
C ASN A 105 -8.61 13.79 -10.86
N ILE A 106 -7.32 13.48 -10.79
CA ILE A 106 -6.80 12.19 -11.19
C ILE A 106 -7.42 11.17 -10.23
N PRO A 107 -8.19 10.20 -10.74
CA PRO A 107 -8.80 9.19 -9.91
C PRO A 107 -7.70 8.30 -9.31
N THR A 108 -7.50 8.45 -8.01
CA THR A 108 -6.60 7.64 -7.18
C THR A 108 -7.38 6.54 -6.46
N SER A 109 -6.66 5.52 -5.98
CA SER A 109 -7.14 4.42 -5.16
C SER A 109 -6.28 4.33 -3.88
N ILE A 110 -6.91 4.12 -2.73
CA ILE A 110 -6.23 3.76 -1.48
C ILE A 110 -6.12 2.24 -1.43
N VAL A 111 -4.90 1.76 -1.17
CA VAL A 111 -4.55 0.35 -1.22
C VAL A 111 -3.74 -0.01 0.02
N SER A 112 -3.97 -1.20 0.58
CA SER A 112 -3.06 -1.82 1.54
C SER A 112 -2.60 -3.19 1.07
N PHE A 113 -1.35 -3.53 1.41
CA PHE A 113 -0.80 -4.87 1.28
C PHE A 113 -0.56 -5.44 2.67
N LEU A 114 -0.98 -6.70 2.86
CA LEU A 114 -0.91 -7.49 4.10
C LEU A 114 -0.21 -8.79 3.80
#